data_AF-A0A0M7B4J6-F1
#
_entry.id   AF-A0A0M7B4J6-F1
#
_cell.length_a   1.000
_cell.length_b   1.000
_cell.length_c   1.000
_cell.angle_alpha   90.00
_cell.angle_beta   90.00
_cell.angle_gamma   90.00
#
_symmetry.space_group_name_H-M   'P 1'
#
loop_
_entity.id
_entity.type
_entity.pdbx_description
1 polymer ?
#
loop_
_entity_poly.entity_id
_entity_poly.type
_entity_poly.pdbx_seq_one_letter_code
_entity_poly.pdbx_strand_id
1 'polypeptide(L)'
;MTDRGAAFFEYYEIENRIEVTGTPQIVSVDQGAENSGPHLSSIVGNTGMEWASNVPGAPEKKPHVERFIRELNGFLHTLPGATTSKDLPDKKRIDKGMLEASLTLQELQAAVYKWAYDCYALKLRRLIHSPLRQAESPTESWNGLKQKAVLPPAPDDIRDFFNVRKKGCKLQHYGIEVEGIQYHSDELRDLIGEVGRGDTVDVMYDPLDIREVRVTHPRLPTPITVTPKTEGVAAMSFAEVKRANKPGREAKKTDKGARATAAKLAVAAQKTAESLGRGKITSLKNAKAREKLRQRRQEITQNSKKPVGNTSDLPETNTLSPKLSVPKRGNRSEIVSKEK
;
A
#
# COMPACT_ATOMS: atom_id res chain seq x y z
N MET A 1 2.20 -18.08 5.49
CA MET A 1 2.70 -18.15 6.87
C MET A 1 4.17 -18.50 6.77
N THR A 2 5.07 -17.70 7.35
CA THR A 2 6.50 -17.97 7.30
C THR A 2 6.66 -19.14 8.24
N ASP A 3 7.23 -20.22 7.73
CA ASP A 3 7.55 -21.35 8.58
C ASP A 3 8.42 -20.82 9.72
N ARG A 4 7.85 -20.82 10.94
CA ARG A 4 8.57 -20.36 12.12
C ARG A 4 9.48 -21.51 12.49
N GLY A 5 10.69 -21.51 11.93
CA GLY A 5 11.65 -22.58 12.17
C GLY A 5 12.09 -22.68 13.63
N ALA A 6 12.87 -23.71 13.96
CA ALA A 6 13.35 -24.00 15.32
C ALA A 6 13.96 -22.78 16.05
N ALA A 7 14.70 -21.94 15.31
CA ALA A 7 15.30 -20.72 15.86
C ALA A 7 14.28 -19.74 16.47
N PHE A 8 13.06 -19.65 15.92
CA PHE A 8 12.01 -18.81 16.48
C PHE A 8 11.58 -19.32 17.87
N PHE A 9 11.34 -20.63 17.98
CA PHE A 9 10.91 -21.24 19.24
C PHE A 9 12.01 -21.17 20.30
N GLU A 10 13.27 -21.35 19.90
CA GLU A 10 14.42 -21.24 20.79
C GLU A 10 14.65 -19.81 21.27
N TYR A 11 14.57 -18.82 20.36
CA TYR A 11 14.75 -17.41 20.71
C TYR A 11 13.74 -16.91 21.74
N TYR A 12 12.49 -17.37 21.65
CA TYR A 12 11.42 -17.00 22.58
C TYR A 12 11.20 -18.00 23.72
N GLU A 13 12.05 -19.02 23.83
CA GLU A 13 11.95 -20.10 24.84
C GLU A 13 10.55 -20.73 24.90
N ILE A 14 9.97 -21.02 23.73
CA ILE A 14 8.64 -21.61 23.57
C ILE A 14 8.76 -23.14 23.60
N GLU A 15 8.01 -23.77 24.49
CA GLU A 15 8.02 -25.23 24.66
C GLU A 15 7.06 -25.92 23.66
N ASN A 16 5.86 -25.36 23.49
CA ASN A 16 4.84 -25.89 22.60
C ASN A 16 5.10 -25.47 21.14
N ARG A 17 5.83 -26.31 20.41
CA ARG A 17 6.16 -26.12 18.99
C ARG A 17 5.02 -26.53 18.06
N ILE A 18 3.88 -25.84 18.14
CA ILE A 18 2.79 -26.04 17.19
C ILE A 18 3.09 -25.35 15.85
N GLU A 19 3.20 -26.15 14.81
CA GLU A 19 3.31 -25.68 13.43
C GLU A 19 1.92 -25.58 12.79
N VAL A 20 1.51 -24.34 12.52
CA VAL A 20 0.27 -24.04 11.81
C VAL A 20 0.64 -23.71 10.36
N THR A 21 0.38 -24.66 9.46
CA THR A 21 0.65 -24.53 8.04
C THR A 21 -0.64 -24.46 7.24
N GLY A 22 -0.58 -23.79 6.09
CA GLY A 22 -1.63 -23.78 5.10
C GLY A 22 -2.27 -22.41 4.88
N THR A 23 -2.98 -22.31 3.77
CA THR A 23 -3.64 -21.09 3.31
C THR A 23 -5.12 -21.16 3.68
N PRO A 24 -5.68 -20.26 4.51
CA PRO A 24 -7.11 -20.29 4.83
C PRO A 24 -7.93 -20.11 3.54
N GLN A 25 -8.97 -20.92 3.36
CA GLN A 25 -9.86 -20.78 2.20
C GLN A 25 -10.75 -19.55 2.30
N ILE A 26 -11.20 -19.21 3.51
CA ILE A 26 -12.11 -18.08 3.78
C ILE A 26 -11.52 -17.23 4.90
N VAL A 27 -11.40 -15.93 4.67
CA VAL A 27 -11.08 -14.93 5.69
C VAL A 27 -12.36 -14.21 6.09
N SER A 28 -12.81 -14.48 7.31
CA SER A 28 -13.99 -13.85 7.89
C SER A 28 -13.62 -12.58 8.65
N VAL A 29 -14.21 -11.45 8.27
CA VAL A 29 -13.96 -10.13 8.86
C VAL A 29 -15.25 -9.47 9.35
N ASP A 30 -15.12 -8.38 10.09
CA ASP A 30 -16.26 -7.55 10.47
C ASP A 30 -16.48 -6.51 9.37
N GLN A 31 -17.61 -5.83 9.46
CA GLN A 31 -17.95 -4.74 8.55
C GLN A 31 -17.30 -3.41 8.96
N GLY A 32 -16.10 -3.46 9.56
CA GLY A 32 -15.30 -2.26 9.77
C GLY A 32 -15.00 -1.59 8.43
N ALA A 33 -14.96 -0.25 8.40
CA ALA A 33 -14.68 0.49 7.17
C ALA A 33 -13.29 0.15 6.59
N GLU A 34 -12.34 -0.19 7.46
CA GLU A 34 -11.01 -0.71 7.15
C GLU A 34 -11.04 -2.01 6.34
N ASN A 35 -12.08 -2.82 6.50
CA ASN A 35 -12.26 -4.12 5.86
C ASN A 35 -13.10 -4.04 4.57
N SER A 36 -13.17 -2.85 3.96
CA SER A 36 -13.87 -2.59 2.70
C SER A 36 -12.99 -1.89 1.64
N GLY A 37 -11.67 -1.91 1.84
CA GLY A 37 -10.70 -1.21 0.99
C GLY A 37 -10.49 -1.82 -0.41
N PRO A 38 -10.02 -1.02 -1.38
CA PRO A 38 -9.76 -1.47 -2.76
C PRO A 38 -8.61 -2.48 -2.88
N HIS A 39 -7.83 -2.68 -1.81
CA HIS A 39 -6.74 -3.65 -1.78
C HIS A 39 -7.22 -5.09 -1.57
N LEU A 40 -8.45 -5.28 -1.05
CA LEU A 40 -8.98 -6.61 -0.74
C LEU A 40 -9.22 -7.46 -1.97
N SER A 41 -9.68 -6.86 -3.08
CA SER A 41 -9.86 -7.58 -4.34
C SER A 41 -8.55 -8.14 -4.87
N SER A 42 -7.44 -7.40 -4.73
CA SER A 42 -6.11 -7.88 -5.09
C SER A 42 -5.65 -9.02 -4.17
N ILE A 43 -5.90 -8.93 -2.85
CA ILE A 43 -5.56 -10.01 -1.92
C ILE A 43 -6.31 -11.29 -2.28
N VAL A 44 -7.63 -11.20 -2.48
CA VAL A 44 -8.48 -12.32 -2.91
C VAL A 44 -7.98 -12.91 -4.23
N GLY A 45 -7.70 -12.06 -5.22
CA GLY A 45 -7.21 -12.50 -6.53
C GLY A 45 -5.83 -13.16 -6.49
N ASN A 46 -4.92 -12.67 -5.65
CA ASN A 46 -3.55 -13.19 -5.56
C ASN A 46 -3.46 -14.49 -4.74
N THR A 47 -4.32 -14.65 -3.74
CA THR A 47 -4.19 -15.72 -2.74
C THR A 47 -5.17 -16.86 -2.96
N GLY A 48 -6.21 -16.65 -3.79
CA GLY A 48 -7.32 -17.59 -3.96
C GLY A 48 -8.24 -17.69 -2.74
N MET A 49 -8.07 -16.81 -1.74
CA MET A 49 -8.92 -16.77 -0.56
C MET A 49 -10.24 -16.08 -0.85
N GLU A 50 -11.31 -16.56 -0.23
CA GLU A 50 -12.58 -15.87 -0.18
C GLU A 50 -12.62 -14.87 0.96
N TRP A 51 -13.19 -13.69 0.72
CA TRP A 51 -13.38 -12.65 1.73
C TRP A 51 -14.84 -12.61 2.16
N ALA A 52 -15.10 -12.94 3.42
CA ALA A 52 -16.45 -13.01 3.97
C ALA A 52 -16.66 -11.94 5.05
N SER A 53 -17.54 -10.99 4.77
CA SER A 53 -17.98 -10.00 5.76
C SER A 53 -19.08 -10.58 6.64
N ASN A 54 -18.90 -10.52 7.95
CA ASN A 54 -19.89 -11.04 8.89
C ASN A 54 -21.15 -10.18 8.91
N VAL A 55 -22.27 -10.80 9.29
CA VAL A 55 -23.56 -10.13 9.47
C VAL A 55 -23.42 -9.13 10.64
N PRO A 56 -23.81 -7.85 10.47
CA PRO A 56 -23.81 -6.88 11.57
C PRO A 56 -24.70 -7.33 12.71
N GLY A 57 -24.25 -7.13 13.95
CA GLY A 57 -25.05 -7.46 15.14
C GLY A 57 -25.13 -8.96 15.45
N ALA A 58 -24.22 -9.78 14.89
CA ALA A 58 -24.15 -11.22 15.12
C ALA A 58 -22.80 -11.64 15.79
N PRO A 59 -22.60 -11.37 17.10
CA PRO A 59 -21.36 -11.71 17.82
C PRO A 59 -21.02 -13.20 17.78
N GLU A 60 -22.04 -14.06 17.69
CA GLU A 60 -21.91 -15.51 17.60
C GLU A 60 -21.18 -15.99 16.32
N LYS A 61 -20.96 -15.09 15.35
CA LYS A 61 -20.17 -15.37 14.15
C LYS A 61 -18.66 -15.18 14.35
N LYS A 62 -18.21 -14.59 15.47
CA LYS A 62 -16.78 -14.41 15.80
C LYS A 62 -16.36 -14.84 17.22
N PRO A 63 -16.90 -15.94 17.78
CA PRO A 63 -16.70 -16.27 19.19
C PRO A 63 -15.23 -16.57 19.54
N HIS A 64 -14.45 -17.04 18.56
CA HIS A 64 -13.03 -17.40 18.77
C HIS A 64 -12.13 -16.17 18.85
N VAL A 65 -12.33 -15.16 18.00
CA VAL A 65 -11.52 -13.93 17.97
C VAL A 65 -11.79 -13.08 19.20
N GLU A 66 -13.07 -12.88 19.55
CA GLU A 66 -13.43 -12.14 20.76
C GLU A 66 -12.88 -12.80 22.02
N ARG A 67 -12.92 -14.14 22.06
CA ARG A 67 -12.31 -14.91 23.15
C ARG A 67 -10.79 -14.76 23.17
N PHE A 68 -10.11 -14.79 22.02
CA PHE A 68 -8.67 -14.54 21.95
C PHE A 68 -8.32 -13.17 22.54
N ILE A 69 -8.96 -12.11 22.04
CA ILE A 69 -8.70 -10.72 22.49
C ILE A 69 -8.96 -10.59 23.99
N ARG A 70 -10.05 -11.18 24.49
CA ARG A 70 -10.36 -11.15 25.94
C ARG A 70 -9.29 -11.84 26.78
N GLU A 71 -8.81 -13.01 26.35
CA GLU A 71 -7.76 -13.75 27.08
C GLU A 71 -6.42 -13.02 27.00
N LEU A 72 -6.09 -12.44 25.83
CA LEU A 72 -4.88 -11.64 25.64
C LEU A 72 -4.90 -10.40 26.53
N ASN A 73 -6.02 -9.65 26.56
CA ASN A 73 -6.17 -8.51 27.46
C ASN A 73 -6.02 -8.97 28.92
N GLY A 74 -6.66 -10.08 29.29
CA GLY A 74 -6.50 -10.69 30.62
C GLY A 74 -5.03 -10.93 30.98
N PHE A 75 -4.24 -11.48 30.05
CA PHE A 75 -2.80 -11.67 30.22
C PHE A 75 -2.04 -10.34 30.31
N LEU A 76 -2.28 -9.40 29.40
CA LEU A 76 -1.62 -8.09 29.40
C LEU A 76 -1.87 -7.31 30.70
N HIS A 77 -3.05 -7.46 31.30
CA HIS A 77 -3.37 -6.87 32.61
C HIS A 77 -2.57 -7.47 33.78
N THR A 78 -1.93 -8.62 33.60
CA THR A 78 -1.04 -9.24 34.60
C THR A 78 0.40 -8.74 34.50
N LEU A 79 0.77 -8.08 33.39
CA LEU A 79 2.13 -7.62 33.16
C LEU A 79 2.41 -6.31 33.93
N PRO A 80 3.67 -6.09 34.33
CA PRO A 80 4.08 -4.83 34.95
C PRO A 80 3.87 -3.67 33.98
N GLY A 81 3.36 -2.56 34.50
CA GLY A 81 3.02 -1.39 33.70
C GLY A 81 1.63 -1.38 33.07
N ALA A 82 0.81 -2.40 33.32
CA ALA A 82 -0.59 -2.39 32.93
C ALA A 82 -1.34 -1.23 33.63
N THR A 83 -2.01 -0.39 32.83
CA THR A 83 -2.80 0.77 33.31
C THR A 83 -4.17 0.38 33.85
N THR A 84 -4.55 -0.87 33.67
CA THR A 84 -5.82 -1.49 34.06
C THR A 84 -5.53 -2.88 34.60
N SER A 85 -6.27 -3.30 35.62
CA SER A 85 -6.23 -4.66 36.15
C SER A 85 -7.64 -5.21 36.30
N LYS A 86 -7.75 -6.51 36.54
CA LYS A 86 -9.03 -7.17 36.80
C LYS A 86 -9.78 -6.55 37.99
N ASP A 87 -9.04 -6.08 38.99
CA ASP A 87 -9.58 -5.47 40.22
C ASP A 87 -9.76 -3.94 40.11
N LEU A 88 -9.08 -3.29 39.15
CA LEU A 88 -9.12 -1.85 38.90
C LEU A 88 -9.38 -1.55 37.41
N PRO A 89 -10.63 -1.61 36.97
CA PRO A 89 -11.02 -1.15 35.63
C PRO A 89 -10.94 0.38 35.50
N ASP A 90 -11.08 0.90 34.28
CA ASP A 90 -11.16 2.33 33.92
C ASP A 90 -9.88 3.17 34.08
N LYS A 91 -8.72 2.58 33.78
CA LYS A 91 -7.42 3.28 33.76
C LYS A 91 -7.05 3.97 35.09
N LYS A 92 -7.64 3.53 36.21
CA LYS A 92 -7.38 4.06 37.55
C LYS A 92 -5.98 3.75 38.08
N ARG A 93 -5.20 2.95 37.34
CA ARG A 93 -3.82 2.56 37.66
C ARG A 93 -2.80 3.21 36.72
N ILE A 94 -3.13 4.27 35.97
CA ILE A 94 -2.16 4.90 35.05
C ILE A 94 -0.85 5.28 35.76
N ASP A 95 -0.92 6.03 36.87
CA ASP A 95 0.29 6.54 37.53
C ASP A 95 1.18 5.42 38.07
N LYS A 96 0.55 4.41 38.67
CA LYS A 96 1.27 3.21 39.17
C LYS A 96 1.80 2.35 38.02
N GLY A 97 1.03 2.21 36.94
CA GLY A 97 1.48 1.51 35.73
C GLY A 97 2.69 2.20 35.11
N MET A 98 2.71 3.53 35.04
CA MET A 98 3.87 4.26 34.52
C MET A 98 5.14 4.02 35.36
N LEU A 99 5.02 3.87 36.68
CA LEU A 99 6.16 3.56 37.55
C LEU A 99 6.66 2.11 37.41
N GLU A 100 5.76 1.18 37.07
CA GLU A 100 6.08 -0.24 36.93
C GLU A 100 6.45 -0.65 35.50
N ALA A 101 6.24 0.24 34.52
CA ALA A 101 6.53 0.02 33.11
C ALA A 101 8.04 -0.18 32.90
N SER A 102 8.45 -1.44 32.92
CA SER A 102 9.84 -1.89 32.94
C SER A 102 10.20 -2.77 31.75
N LEU A 103 9.20 -3.25 31.00
CA LEU A 103 9.41 -4.13 29.85
C LEU A 103 9.80 -3.33 28.61
N THR A 104 10.87 -3.77 27.96
CA THR A 104 11.19 -3.40 26.59
C THR A 104 10.17 -3.99 25.61
N LEU A 105 10.14 -3.48 24.38
CA LEU A 105 9.28 -4.01 23.33
C LEU A 105 9.61 -5.48 23.02
N GLN A 106 10.90 -5.84 23.01
CA GLN A 106 11.34 -7.22 22.76
C GLN A 106 10.87 -8.17 23.88
N GLU A 107 10.98 -7.77 25.14
CA GLU A 107 10.52 -8.57 26.27
C GLU A 107 9.00 -8.75 26.28
N LEU A 108 8.24 -7.69 25.96
CA LEU A 108 6.80 -7.79 25.80
C LEU A 108 6.42 -8.75 24.67
N GLN A 109 7.11 -8.66 23.53
CA GLN A 109 6.89 -9.55 22.40
C GLN A 109 7.17 -11.01 22.77
N ALA A 110 8.28 -11.26 23.48
CA ALA A 110 8.62 -12.59 23.98
C ALA A 110 7.55 -13.14 24.94
N ALA A 111 7.11 -12.33 25.90
CA ALA A 111 6.06 -12.70 26.85
C ALA A 111 4.74 -13.04 26.14
N VAL A 112 4.33 -12.25 25.14
CA VAL A 112 3.11 -12.49 24.36
C VAL A 112 3.21 -13.77 23.54
N TYR A 113 4.35 -14.05 22.88
CA TYR A 113 4.50 -15.30 22.14
C TYR A 113 4.51 -16.51 23.07
N LYS A 114 5.28 -16.48 24.16
CA LYS A 114 5.32 -17.57 25.12
C LYS A 114 3.93 -17.86 25.69
N TRP A 115 3.20 -16.82 26.10
CA TRP A 115 1.80 -16.96 26.53
C TRP A 115 0.89 -17.56 25.44
N ALA A 116 1.01 -17.09 24.19
CA ALA A 116 0.16 -17.56 23.10
C ALA A 116 0.34 -19.06 22.81
N TYR A 117 1.59 -19.52 22.77
CA TYR A 117 1.94 -20.90 22.44
C TYR A 117 1.83 -21.84 23.64
N ASP A 118 2.38 -21.47 24.79
CA ASP A 118 2.52 -22.38 25.94
C ASP A 118 1.33 -22.31 26.91
N CYS A 119 0.52 -21.25 26.86
CA CYS A 119 -0.65 -21.11 27.73
C CYS A 119 -1.97 -21.13 26.94
N TYR A 120 -2.14 -20.19 26.01
CA TYR A 120 -3.43 -20.00 25.32
C TYR A 120 -3.78 -21.18 24.41
N ALA A 121 -2.80 -21.71 23.67
CA ALA A 121 -3.00 -22.80 22.72
C ALA A 121 -3.26 -24.16 23.40
N LEU A 122 -2.76 -24.36 24.63
CA LEU A 122 -2.96 -25.57 25.43
C LEU A 122 -4.18 -25.49 26.35
N LYS A 123 -4.79 -24.31 26.52
CA LYS A 123 -5.96 -24.12 27.39
C LYS A 123 -7.20 -24.82 26.83
N LEU A 124 -7.69 -25.83 27.54
CA LEU A 124 -8.94 -26.54 27.24
C LEU A 124 -10.14 -25.59 27.16
N ARG A 125 -11.03 -25.84 26.21
CA ARG A 125 -12.23 -25.01 26.01
C ARG A 125 -13.48 -25.84 25.93
N ARG A 126 -14.45 -25.50 26.78
CA ARG A 126 -15.82 -26.05 26.74
C ARG A 126 -16.63 -25.70 25.49
N LEU A 127 -16.05 -25.12 24.44
CA LEU A 127 -16.74 -24.85 23.17
C LEU A 127 -15.92 -25.34 21.97
N ILE A 128 -14.71 -25.85 22.20
CA ILE A 128 -13.92 -26.56 21.21
C ILE A 128 -13.99 -28.02 21.63
N HIS A 129 -14.56 -28.87 20.79
CA HIS A 129 -14.78 -30.24 21.15
C HIS A 129 -14.37 -31.20 20.07
N SER A 130 -13.90 -32.37 20.51
CA SER A 130 -13.77 -33.54 19.67
C SER A 130 -15.14 -33.97 19.12
N PRO A 131 -15.20 -34.82 18.08
CA PRO A 131 -16.44 -35.44 17.64
C PRO A 131 -17.21 -36.17 18.76
N LEU A 132 -16.51 -36.57 19.83
CA LEU A 132 -17.06 -37.23 21.01
C LEU A 132 -17.50 -36.24 22.11
N ARG A 133 -17.58 -34.94 21.80
CA ARG A 133 -17.97 -33.85 22.72
C ARG A 133 -17.06 -33.66 23.94
N GLN A 134 -15.83 -34.19 23.90
CA GLN A 134 -14.83 -33.90 24.92
C GLN A 134 -14.23 -32.51 24.68
N ALA A 135 -13.98 -31.75 25.75
CA ALA A 135 -13.35 -30.44 25.61
C ALA A 135 -11.91 -30.60 25.12
N GLU A 136 -11.52 -29.79 24.13
CA GLU A 136 -10.19 -29.77 23.55
C GLU A 136 -9.57 -28.37 23.68
N SER A 137 -8.25 -28.33 23.65
CA SER A 137 -7.46 -27.13 23.44
C SER A 137 -7.35 -26.80 21.95
N PRO A 138 -7.05 -25.55 21.58
CA PRO A 138 -6.75 -25.19 20.19
C PRO A 138 -5.70 -26.10 19.53
N THR A 139 -4.64 -26.47 20.27
CA THR A 139 -3.58 -27.35 19.77
C THR A 139 -4.09 -28.75 19.45
N GLU A 140 -4.85 -29.36 20.37
CA GLU A 140 -5.42 -30.70 20.16
C GLU A 140 -6.36 -30.72 18.95
N SER A 141 -7.23 -29.71 18.86
CA SER A 141 -8.18 -29.60 17.77
C SER A 141 -7.48 -29.40 16.41
N TRP A 142 -6.42 -28.58 16.37
CA TRP A 142 -5.59 -28.41 15.17
C TRP A 142 -4.89 -29.69 14.75
N ASN A 143 -4.27 -30.40 15.69
CA ASN A 143 -3.60 -31.68 15.42
C ASN A 143 -4.59 -32.74 14.90
N GLY A 144 -5.80 -32.79 15.46
CA GLY A 144 -6.87 -33.64 14.97
C GLY A 144 -7.33 -33.29 13.55
N LEU A 145 -7.39 -31.98 13.21
CA LEU A 145 -7.70 -31.53 11.85
C LEU A 145 -6.60 -31.91 10.86
N LYS A 146 -5.33 -31.68 11.21
CA LYS A 146 -4.16 -31.99 10.38
C LYS A 146 -4.09 -33.47 9.98
N GLN A 147 -4.59 -34.37 10.82
CA GLN A 147 -4.66 -35.80 10.52
C GLN A 147 -5.81 -36.18 9.56
N LYS A 148 -6.85 -35.36 9.46
CA LYS A 148 -8.11 -35.67 8.76
C LYS A 148 -8.31 -34.89 7.47
N ALA A 149 -7.65 -33.74 7.33
CA ALA A 149 -7.81 -32.83 6.22
C ALA A 149 -6.49 -32.62 5.49
N VAL A 150 -6.55 -32.56 4.16
CA VAL A 150 -5.46 -32.02 3.35
C VAL A 150 -5.48 -30.51 3.55
N LEU A 151 -4.46 -30.00 4.23
CA LEU A 151 -4.29 -28.55 4.38
C LEU A 151 -3.92 -27.95 3.03
N PRO A 152 -4.54 -26.83 2.61
CA PRO A 152 -4.14 -26.13 1.39
C PRO A 152 -2.65 -25.80 1.45
N PRO A 153 -1.91 -25.87 0.33
CA PRO A 153 -0.50 -25.49 0.34
C PRO A 153 -0.36 -24.08 0.90
N ALA A 154 0.63 -23.87 1.75
CA ALA A 154 1.01 -22.51 2.13
C ALA A 154 1.43 -21.75 0.86
N PRO A 155 1.22 -20.43 0.79
CA PRO A 155 1.73 -19.67 -0.34
C PRO A 155 3.26 -19.73 -0.29
N ASP A 156 3.88 -19.87 -1.47
CA ASP A 156 5.34 -19.93 -1.60
C ASP A 156 6.02 -18.69 -1.01
N ASP A 157 5.34 -17.53 -1.07
CA ASP A 157 5.75 -16.31 -0.38
C ASP A 157 4.55 -15.59 0.28
N ILE A 158 4.64 -15.29 1.58
CA ILE A 158 3.66 -14.42 2.26
C ILE A 158 3.59 -13.05 1.61
N ARG A 159 4.68 -12.57 1.02
CA ARG A 159 4.74 -11.24 0.42
C ARG A 159 3.67 -11.07 -0.67
N ASP A 160 3.14 -12.16 -1.22
CA ASP A 160 2.00 -12.14 -2.15
C ASP A 160 0.71 -11.61 -1.55
N PHE A 161 0.53 -11.74 -0.23
CA PHE A 161 -0.55 -11.08 0.50
C PHE A 161 -0.43 -9.56 0.45
N PHE A 162 0.81 -9.05 0.48
CA PHE A 162 1.08 -7.62 0.61
C PHE A 162 1.23 -6.93 -0.75
N ASN A 163 1.50 -7.68 -1.82
CA ASN A 163 1.60 -7.20 -3.21
C ASN A 163 0.25 -6.83 -3.83
N VAL A 164 -0.46 -5.90 -3.18
CA VAL A 164 -1.86 -5.56 -3.45
C VAL A 164 -2.05 -4.51 -4.55
N ARG A 165 -1.02 -3.73 -4.88
CA ARG A 165 -1.13 -2.69 -5.90
C ARG A 165 -0.59 -3.17 -7.23
N LYS A 166 -1.48 -3.24 -8.22
CA LYS A 166 -1.11 -3.52 -9.61
C LYS A 166 -0.93 -2.20 -10.39
N LYS A 167 0.19 -2.07 -11.10
CA LYS A 167 0.52 -0.91 -11.93
C LYS A 167 1.21 -1.35 -13.21
N GLY A 168 0.68 -0.91 -14.35
CA GLY A 168 1.40 -1.02 -15.63
C GLY A 168 2.59 -0.07 -15.65
N CYS A 169 3.80 -0.61 -15.77
CA CYS A 169 5.03 0.15 -15.87
C CYS A 169 5.69 -0.10 -17.23
N LYS A 170 6.23 0.95 -17.83
CA LYS A 170 6.98 0.81 -19.08
C LYS A 170 8.40 0.32 -18.80
N LEU A 171 8.84 -0.65 -19.56
CA LEU A 171 10.23 -1.10 -19.59
C LEU A 171 11.13 0.01 -20.14
N GLN A 172 12.12 0.40 -19.35
CA GLN A 172 13.12 1.41 -19.69
C GLN A 172 14.50 0.77 -19.77
N HIS A 173 15.47 1.47 -20.37
CA HIS A 173 16.86 1.00 -20.42
C HIS A 173 17.47 0.73 -19.04
N TYR A 174 16.96 1.41 -18.00
CA TYR A 174 17.42 1.26 -16.63
C TYR A 174 16.59 0.24 -15.82
N GLY A 175 15.60 -0.45 -16.39
CA GLY A 175 14.68 -1.31 -15.65
C GLY A 175 13.25 -0.75 -15.65
N ILE A 176 12.64 -0.64 -14.47
CA ILE A 176 11.30 -0.07 -14.29
C ILE A 176 11.32 1.02 -13.21
N GLU A 177 10.34 1.92 -13.28
CA GLU A 177 10.13 2.96 -12.27
C GLU A 177 8.76 2.79 -11.62
N VAL A 178 8.72 2.64 -10.30
CA VAL A 178 7.49 2.51 -9.51
C VAL A 178 7.48 3.62 -8.46
N GLU A 179 6.46 4.49 -8.54
CA GLU A 179 6.27 5.64 -7.63
C GLU A 179 7.51 6.53 -7.41
N GLY A 180 8.39 6.65 -8.41
CA GLY A 180 9.61 7.47 -8.36
C GLY A 180 10.85 6.72 -7.87
N ILE A 181 10.76 5.41 -7.65
CA ILE A 181 11.89 4.53 -7.30
C ILE A 181 12.22 3.65 -8.50
N GLN A 182 13.51 3.52 -8.82
CA GLN A 182 14.01 2.70 -9.91
C GLN A 182 14.36 1.30 -9.41
N TYR A 183 13.85 0.28 -10.10
CA TYR A 183 14.08 -1.13 -9.80
C TYR A 183 14.81 -1.80 -10.96
N HIS A 184 15.68 -2.75 -10.63
CA HIS A 184 16.48 -3.49 -11.60
C HIS A 184 16.86 -4.87 -11.09
N SER A 185 16.89 -5.85 -11.99
CA SER A 185 17.45 -7.17 -11.79
C SER A 185 18.01 -7.67 -13.12
N ASP A 186 18.87 -8.69 -13.08
CA ASP A 186 19.39 -9.33 -14.28
C ASP A 186 18.27 -9.97 -15.10
N GLU A 187 17.33 -10.66 -14.46
CA GLU A 187 16.14 -11.22 -15.11
C GLU A 187 15.29 -10.16 -15.82
N LEU A 188 15.15 -8.98 -15.21
CA LEU A 188 14.44 -7.85 -15.84
C LEU A 188 15.21 -7.30 -17.04
N ARG A 189 16.55 -7.33 -16.99
CA ARG A 189 17.41 -6.93 -18.11
C ARG A 189 17.25 -7.86 -19.29
N ASP A 190 17.22 -9.16 -19.05
CA ASP A 190 17.02 -10.18 -20.08
C ASP A 190 15.64 -10.01 -20.73
N LEU A 191 14.59 -9.80 -19.92
CA LEU A 191 13.25 -9.48 -20.42
C LEU A 191 13.23 -8.23 -21.32
N ILE A 192 13.97 -7.17 -20.94
CA ILE A 192 14.10 -5.95 -21.77
C ILE A 192 14.82 -6.26 -23.09
N GLY A 193 15.79 -7.16 -23.08
CA GLY A 193 16.51 -7.62 -24.27
C GLY A 193 15.60 -8.37 -25.24
N GLU A 194 14.71 -9.21 -24.72
CA GLU A 194 13.79 -10.03 -25.53
C GLU A 194 12.60 -9.24 -26.09
N VAL A 195 11.94 -8.46 -25.26
CA VAL A 195 10.66 -7.79 -25.61
C VAL A 195 10.89 -6.40 -26.19
N GLY A 196 12.01 -5.78 -25.85
CA GLY A 196 12.36 -4.43 -26.28
C GLY A 196 11.85 -3.34 -25.33
N ARG A 197 12.38 -2.13 -25.54
CA ARG A 197 12.08 -0.96 -24.69
C ARG A 197 10.69 -0.40 -25.00
N GLY A 198 10.04 0.14 -23.97
CA GLY A 198 8.77 0.86 -24.10
C GLY A 198 7.54 -0.04 -23.99
N ASP A 199 7.72 -1.36 -23.96
CA ASP A 199 6.62 -2.28 -23.67
C ASP A 199 6.17 -2.15 -22.21
N THR A 200 4.93 -2.55 -21.93
CA THR A 200 4.30 -2.37 -20.61
C THR A 200 4.24 -3.70 -19.87
N VAL A 201 4.85 -3.74 -18.68
CA VAL A 201 4.78 -4.87 -17.76
C VAL A 201 3.82 -4.57 -16.62
N ASP A 202 3.20 -5.60 -16.09
CA ASP A 202 2.38 -5.50 -14.90
C ASP A 202 3.26 -5.63 -13.66
N VAL A 203 3.17 -4.68 -12.74
CA VAL A 203 3.96 -4.66 -11.52
C VAL A 203 3.04 -4.73 -10.32
N MET A 204 3.30 -5.65 -9.42
CA MET A 204 2.63 -5.81 -8.14
C MET A 204 3.59 -5.43 -7.01
N TYR A 205 3.13 -4.65 -6.04
CA TYR A 205 3.98 -4.19 -4.94
C TYR A 205 3.20 -3.91 -3.66
N ASP A 206 3.91 -3.99 -2.53
CA ASP A 206 3.42 -3.57 -1.22
C ASP A 206 3.51 -2.05 -1.07
N PRO A 207 2.41 -1.30 -0.86
CA PRO A 207 2.49 0.13 -0.63
C PRO A 207 3.28 0.53 0.63
N LEU A 208 3.46 -0.39 1.58
CA LEU A 208 4.16 -0.19 2.85
C LEU A 208 5.63 -0.58 2.83
N ASP A 209 6.09 -1.29 1.78
CA ASP A 209 7.47 -1.75 1.66
C ASP A 209 8.02 -1.53 0.24
N ILE A 210 9.07 -0.70 0.14
CA ILE A 210 9.76 -0.37 -1.11
C ILE A 210 10.90 -1.33 -1.46
N ARG A 211 11.22 -2.30 -0.61
CA ARG A 211 12.42 -3.13 -0.79
C ARG A 211 12.37 -4.07 -1.98
N GLU A 212 11.19 -4.33 -2.52
CA GLU A 212 10.99 -5.22 -3.64
C GLU A 212 9.67 -4.94 -4.36
N VAL A 213 9.62 -5.34 -5.63
CA VAL A 213 8.41 -5.35 -6.45
C VAL A 213 8.37 -6.64 -7.27
N ARG A 214 7.18 -7.18 -7.53
CA ARG A 214 6.99 -8.34 -8.41
C ARG A 214 6.57 -7.88 -9.79
N VAL A 215 7.23 -8.39 -10.83
CA VAL A 215 6.93 -8.07 -12.22
C VAL A 215 6.35 -9.30 -12.90
N THR A 216 5.22 -9.12 -13.59
CA THR A 216 4.55 -10.13 -14.39
C THR A 216 4.49 -9.69 -15.84
N HIS A 217 4.72 -10.64 -16.75
CA HIS A 217 4.68 -10.43 -18.18
C HIS A 217 4.30 -11.73 -18.90
N PRO A 218 3.55 -11.73 -20.02
CA PRO A 218 3.15 -12.95 -20.72
C PRO A 218 4.30 -13.84 -21.22
N ARG A 219 5.52 -13.30 -21.32
CA ARG A 219 6.73 -14.05 -21.69
C ARG A 219 7.42 -14.72 -20.51
N LEU A 220 7.09 -14.31 -19.28
CA LEU A 220 7.66 -14.91 -18.08
C LEU A 220 6.76 -16.06 -17.60
N PRO A 221 7.31 -17.26 -17.36
CA PRO A 221 6.53 -18.37 -16.82
C PRO A 221 6.11 -18.11 -15.37
N THR A 222 6.90 -17.35 -14.61
CA THR A 222 6.67 -17.00 -13.21
C THR A 222 6.94 -15.52 -12.97
N PRO A 223 6.24 -14.88 -12.01
CA PRO A 223 6.56 -13.51 -11.61
C PRO A 223 7.99 -13.39 -11.08
N ILE A 224 8.73 -12.40 -11.56
CA ILE A 224 10.10 -12.12 -11.10
C ILE A 224 10.09 -11.11 -9.97
N THR A 225 10.94 -11.29 -8.96
CA THR A 225 11.10 -10.34 -7.84
C THR A 225 12.27 -9.41 -8.14
N VAL A 226 12.03 -8.10 -8.06
CA VAL A 226 12.98 -7.07 -8.45
C VAL A 226 13.23 -6.12 -7.28
N THR A 227 14.50 -5.82 -7.00
CA THR A 227 14.91 -4.92 -5.92
C THR A 227 15.20 -3.51 -6.44
N PRO A 228 15.16 -2.48 -5.57
CA PRO A 228 15.62 -1.14 -5.90
C PRO A 228 17.09 -1.17 -6.36
N LYS A 229 17.45 -0.26 -7.26
CA LYS A 229 18.85 -0.03 -7.63
C LYS A 229 19.71 0.52 -6.50
N THR A 230 19.09 1.26 -5.60
CA THR A 230 19.78 1.80 -4.43
C THR A 230 19.98 0.66 -3.44
N GLU A 231 21.22 0.45 -3.00
CA GLU A 231 21.53 -0.55 -1.98
C GLU A 231 21.16 -0.05 -0.57
N GLY A 232 20.86 -0.97 0.35
CA GLY A 232 20.65 -0.64 1.76
C GLY A 232 19.33 0.08 2.08
N VAL A 233 18.31 -0.07 1.24
CA VAL A 233 17.01 0.58 1.43
C VAL A 233 16.29 -0.01 2.66
N ALA A 234 15.99 0.85 3.64
CA ALA A 234 15.18 0.47 4.78
C ALA A 234 13.73 0.17 4.36
N ALA A 235 13.06 -0.71 5.11
CA ALA A 235 11.62 -0.95 4.96
C ALA A 235 10.87 0.36 5.24
N MET A 236 10.38 1.01 4.19
CA MET A 236 9.65 2.27 4.24
C MET A 236 8.51 2.21 3.23
N SER A 237 7.45 2.96 3.49
CA SER A 237 6.34 3.06 2.54
C SER A 237 6.67 3.98 1.37
N PHE A 238 6.05 3.72 0.21
CA PHE A 238 6.17 4.60 -0.95
C PHE A 238 5.67 6.03 -0.64
N ALA A 239 4.70 6.15 0.26
CA ALA A 239 4.18 7.46 0.70
C ALA A 239 5.19 8.24 1.54
N GLU A 240 5.98 7.57 2.38
CA GLU A 240 7.07 8.18 3.15
C GLU A 240 8.19 8.65 2.23
N VAL A 241 8.64 7.82 1.29
CA VAL A 241 9.64 8.20 0.31
C VAL A 241 9.18 9.42 -0.50
N LYS A 242 7.93 9.42 -0.95
CA LYS A 242 7.35 10.56 -1.68
C LYS A 242 7.24 11.83 -0.83
N ARG A 243 7.06 11.69 0.50
CA ARG A 243 7.08 12.83 1.44
C ARG A 243 8.51 13.34 1.64
N ALA A 244 9.47 12.46 1.86
CA ALA A 244 10.88 12.79 2.01
C ALA A 244 11.45 13.46 0.75
N ASN A 245 11.08 12.96 -0.43
CA ASN A 245 11.54 13.47 -1.72
C ASN A 245 10.84 14.75 -2.18
N LYS A 246 9.84 15.28 -1.43
CA LYS A 246 9.27 16.59 -1.76
C LYS A 246 10.30 17.66 -1.40
N PRO A 247 10.84 18.41 -2.39
CA PRO A 247 11.81 19.44 -2.07
C PRO A 247 11.17 20.48 -1.16
N GLY A 248 11.87 20.82 -0.08
CA GLY A 248 11.46 21.84 0.88
C GLY A 248 11.14 23.16 0.18
N ARG A 249 10.32 24.00 0.83
CA ARG A 249 9.87 25.27 0.25
C ARG A 249 11.04 26.17 -0.17
N GLU A 250 12.16 26.06 0.55
CA GLU A 250 13.42 26.75 0.31
C GLU A 250 14.18 26.20 -0.90
N ALA A 251 14.33 24.88 -1.01
CA ALA A 251 14.90 24.21 -2.19
C ALA A 251 14.13 24.53 -3.48
N LYS A 252 12.79 24.66 -3.40
CA LYS A 252 11.96 25.11 -4.52
C LYS A 252 12.18 26.59 -4.88
N LYS A 253 12.56 27.42 -3.92
CA LYS A 253 12.84 28.85 -4.14
C LYS A 253 14.21 29.03 -4.79
N THR A 254 15.21 28.29 -4.34
CA THR A 254 16.57 28.30 -4.92
C THR A 254 16.58 27.71 -6.34
N ASP A 255 15.91 26.58 -6.60
CA ASP A 255 15.77 26.01 -7.96
C ASP A 255 15.06 26.98 -8.92
N LYS A 256 14.00 27.67 -8.47
CA LYS A 256 13.35 28.73 -9.27
C LYS A 256 14.30 29.89 -9.58
N GLY A 257 15.14 30.29 -8.61
CA GLY A 257 16.16 31.30 -8.79
C GLY A 257 17.21 30.87 -9.83
N ALA A 258 17.74 29.66 -9.68
CA ALA A 258 18.73 29.07 -10.59
C ALA A 258 18.18 28.89 -12.02
N ARG A 259 16.92 28.50 -12.18
CA ARG A 259 16.28 28.42 -13.50
C ARG A 259 16.08 29.79 -14.14
N ALA A 260 15.78 30.81 -13.34
CA ALA A 260 15.64 32.18 -13.84
C ALA A 260 16.99 32.77 -14.27
N THR A 261 18.07 32.49 -13.53
CA THR A 261 19.43 32.90 -13.92
C THR A 261 19.90 32.13 -15.15
N ALA A 262 19.68 30.82 -15.23
CA ALA A 262 20.00 30.02 -16.42
C ALA A 262 19.24 30.49 -17.66
N ALA A 263 17.95 30.85 -17.54
CA ALA A 263 17.18 31.41 -18.65
C ALA A 263 17.73 32.77 -19.10
N LYS A 264 18.15 33.65 -18.18
CA LYS A 264 18.80 34.92 -18.50
C LYS A 264 20.14 34.71 -19.21
N LEU A 265 20.94 33.75 -18.76
CA LEU A 265 22.20 33.37 -19.38
C LEU A 265 21.99 32.80 -20.79
N ALA A 266 20.98 31.94 -20.97
CA ALA A 266 20.62 31.41 -22.29
C ALA A 266 20.17 32.51 -23.26
N VAL A 267 19.38 33.48 -22.80
CA VAL A 267 18.97 34.65 -23.61
C VAL A 267 20.17 35.53 -23.96
N ALA A 268 21.10 35.76 -23.02
CA ALA A 268 22.31 36.52 -23.27
C ALA A 268 23.23 35.82 -24.28
N ALA A 269 23.45 34.51 -24.11
CA ALA A 269 24.22 33.68 -25.04
C ALA A 269 23.59 33.63 -26.44
N GLN A 270 22.26 33.68 -26.53
CA GLN A 270 21.56 33.70 -27.80
C GLN A 270 21.66 35.07 -28.50
N LYS A 271 21.64 36.18 -27.75
CA LYS A 271 21.90 37.52 -28.29
C LYS A 271 23.33 37.68 -28.80
N THR A 272 24.33 37.14 -28.11
CA THR A 272 25.71 37.12 -28.61
C THR A 272 25.89 36.20 -29.82
N ALA A 273 25.17 35.08 -29.89
CA ALA A 273 25.14 34.23 -31.08
C ALA A 273 24.48 34.91 -32.29
N GLU A 274 23.48 35.77 -32.06
CA GLU A 274 22.84 36.60 -33.09
C GLU A 274 23.75 37.71 -33.60
N SER A 275 24.50 38.41 -32.72
CA SER A 275 25.49 39.40 -33.14
C SER A 275 26.65 38.81 -33.94
N LEU A 276 26.90 37.50 -33.79
CA LEU A 276 27.90 36.73 -34.55
C LEU A 276 27.32 36.06 -35.81
N GLY A 277 26.07 36.34 -36.18
CA GLY A 277 25.44 35.81 -37.40
C GLY A 277 25.14 34.31 -37.39
N ARG A 278 25.17 33.65 -36.23
CA ARG A 278 25.01 32.18 -36.08
C ARG A 278 23.72 31.77 -35.34
N GLY A 279 22.83 32.72 -35.05
CA GLY A 279 21.61 32.47 -34.25
C GLY A 279 20.44 31.84 -35.02
N LYS A 280 19.89 30.71 -34.53
CA LYS A 280 18.63 30.13 -35.04
C LYS A 280 17.41 30.92 -34.54
N ILE A 281 16.85 31.77 -35.42
CA ILE A 281 15.70 32.67 -35.19
C ILE A 281 14.43 31.97 -34.65
N THR A 282 14.23 30.68 -34.98
CA THR A 282 13.04 29.89 -34.60
C THR A 282 12.98 29.53 -33.10
N SER A 283 14.12 29.38 -32.44
CA SER A 283 14.18 29.02 -31.00
C SER A 283 13.63 30.14 -30.10
N LEU A 284 13.86 31.40 -30.48
CA LEU A 284 13.47 32.58 -29.70
C LEU A 284 11.97 32.86 -29.68
N LYS A 285 11.26 32.61 -30.79
CA LYS A 285 9.79 32.74 -30.83
C LYS A 285 9.13 31.73 -29.89
N ASN A 286 9.62 30.50 -29.88
CA ASN A 286 9.09 29.44 -29.03
C ASN A 286 9.44 29.65 -27.54
N ALA A 287 10.64 30.15 -27.24
CA ALA A 287 11.04 30.50 -25.88
C ALA A 287 10.22 31.67 -25.32
N LYS A 288 10.07 32.77 -26.07
CA LYS A 288 9.23 33.92 -25.68
C LYS A 288 7.76 33.55 -25.52
N ALA A 289 7.22 32.70 -26.40
CA ALA A 289 5.83 32.22 -26.29
C ALA A 289 5.61 31.38 -25.01
N ARG A 290 6.56 30.49 -24.68
CA ARG A 290 6.53 29.71 -23.44
C ARG A 290 6.62 30.57 -22.18
N GLU A 291 7.44 31.61 -22.21
CA GLU A 291 7.60 32.54 -21.09
C GLU A 291 6.35 33.39 -20.87
N LYS A 292 5.74 33.90 -21.95
CA LYS A 292 4.47 34.65 -21.90
C LYS A 292 3.30 33.80 -21.38
N LEU A 293 3.21 32.53 -21.80
CA LEU A 293 2.22 31.58 -21.28
C LEU A 293 2.40 31.33 -19.78
N ARG A 294 3.66 31.24 -19.32
CA ARG A 294 4.00 31.02 -17.91
C ARG A 294 3.67 32.24 -17.05
N GLN A 295 3.94 33.46 -17.51
CA GLN A 295 3.54 34.71 -16.85
C GLN A 295 2.02 34.78 -16.69
N ARG A 296 1.27 34.50 -17.78
CA ARG A 296 -0.20 34.47 -17.75
C ARG A 296 -0.75 33.45 -16.74
N ARG A 297 -0.15 32.25 -16.64
CA ARG A 297 -0.53 31.26 -15.62
C ARG A 297 -0.23 31.71 -14.19
N GLN A 298 0.87 32.43 -13.97
CA GLN A 298 1.20 32.99 -12.66
C GLN A 298 0.23 34.10 -12.27
N GLU A 299 -0.16 34.97 -13.20
CA GLU A 299 -1.17 36.01 -12.97
C GLU A 299 -2.54 35.40 -12.64
N ILE A 300 -2.98 34.36 -13.37
CA ILE A 300 -4.22 33.65 -13.09
C ILE A 300 -4.20 33.03 -11.67
N THR A 301 -3.07 32.44 -11.28
CA THR A 301 -2.91 31.82 -9.94
C THR A 301 -2.83 32.84 -8.81
N GLN A 302 -2.35 34.06 -9.08
CA GLN A 302 -2.34 35.17 -8.14
C GLN A 302 -3.75 35.78 -8.00
N ASN A 303 -4.45 35.96 -9.11
CA ASN A 303 -5.82 36.47 -9.12
C ASN A 303 -6.80 35.50 -8.44
N SER A 304 -6.60 34.19 -8.57
CA SER A 304 -7.43 33.19 -7.87
C SER A 304 -7.19 33.10 -6.36
N LYS A 305 -6.18 33.79 -5.82
CA LYS A 305 -5.88 33.85 -4.38
C LYS A 305 -6.41 35.11 -3.70
N LYS A 306 -6.99 36.04 -4.45
CA LYS A 306 -7.68 37.21 -3.85
C LYS A 306 -9.01 36.73 -3.26
N PRO A 307 -9.31 37.04 -1.99
CA PRO A 307 -10.60 36.69 -1.40
C PRO A 307 -11.72 37.40 -2.18
N VAL A 308 -12.77 36.67 -2.52
CA VAL A 308 -13.99 37.21 -3.12
C VAL A 308 -14.60 38.15 -2.07
N GLY A 309 -14.76 39.43 -2.42
CA GLY A 309 -15.37 40.42 -1.53
C GLY A 309 -16.81 40.03 -1.16
N ASN A 310 -17.24 40.45 0.03
CA ASN A 310 -18.55 40.18 0.62
C ASN A 310 -19.69 40.31 -0.41
N THR A 311 -20.38 39.20 -0.69
CA THR A 311 -21.64 39.17 -1.42
C THR A 311 -22.79 39.31 -0.43
N SER A 312 -23.05 40.52 0.06
CA SER A 312 -24.38 40.91 0.56
C SER A 312 -25.13 41.47 -0.65
N ASP A 313 -25.85 40.58 -1.35
CA ASP A 313 -26.96 40.82 -2.28
C ASP A 313 -26.98 39.68 -3.30
N LEU A 314 -27.60 38.55 -2.92
CA LEU A 314 -28.04 37.53 -3.87
C LEU A 314 -29.57 37.54 -3.89
N PRO A 315 -30.23 37.73 -5.04
CA PRO A 315 -31.67 37.60 -5.13
C PRO A 315 -32.07 36.13 -4.99
N GLU A 316 -33.03 35.85 -4.08
CA GLU A 316 -33.64 34.54 -3.85
C GLU A 316 -34.51 34.10 -5.05
N THR A 317 -33.91 33.71 -6.17
CA THR A 317 -34.59 32.83 -7.15
C THR A 317 -33.57 31.95 -7.86
N ASN A 318 -33.83 30.63 -7.91
CA ASN A 318 -33.05 29.71 -8.73
C ASN A 318 -33.32 30.00 -10.21
N THR A 319 -32.37 30.62 -10.90
CA THR A 319 -32.39 30.73 -12.36
C THR A 319 -31.92 29.40 -12.96
N LEU A 320 -32.76 28.79 -13.80
CA LEU A 320 -32.41 27.57 -14.54
C LEU A 320 -31.21 27.85 -15.45
N SER A 321 -30.19 27.00 -15.37
CA SER A 321 -29.02 27.09 -16.25
C SER A 321 -29.46 27.04 -17.72
N PRO A 322 -28.92 27.92 -18.60
CA PRO A 322 -29.27 27.90 -20.01
C PRO A 322 -28.86 26.55 -20.61
N LYS A 323 -29.81 25.90 -21.31
CA LYS A 323 -29.56 24.63 -22.00
C LYS A 323 -28.52 24.86 -23.10
N LEU A 324 -27.33 24.30 -22.94
CA LEU A 324 -26.33 24.21 -24.00
C LEU A 324 -26.91 23.40 -25.17
N SER A 325 -26.85 23.96 -26.38
CA SER A 325 -27.30 23.29 -27.60
C SER A 325 -26.38 22.11 -27.93
N VAL A 326 -26.94 20.90 -27.94
CA VAL A 326 -26.26 19.70 -28.42
C VAL A 326 -26.26 19.73 -29.95
N PRO A 327 -25.10 19.61 -30.64
CA PRO A 327 -25.07 19.54 -32.09
C PRO A 327 -25.78 18.27 -32.59
N LYS A 328 -26.76 18.41 -33.48
CA LYS A 328 -27.40 17.30 -34.18
C LYS A 328 -26.34 16.55 -35.00
N ARG A 329 -26.23 15.24 -34.77
CA ARG A 329 -25.36 14.31 -35.51
C ARG A 329 -25.87 14.19 -36.94
N GLY A 330 -25.28 14.94 -37.87
CA GLY A 330 -25.61 14.91 -39.30
C GLY A 330 -24.86 13.81 -40.05
N ASN A 331 -25.64 13.00 -40.78
CA ASN A 331 -25.32 12.13 -41.93
C ASN A 331 -24.08 11.20 -41.85
N ARG A 332 -24.36 9.93 -41.53
CA ARG A 332 -23.60 8.78 -42.05
C ARG A 332 -23.88 8.69 -43.56
N SER A 333 -22.84 8.83 -44.37
CA SER A 333 -22.87 8.47 -45.79
C SER A 333 -23.02 6.96 -45.93
N GLU A 334 -24.05 6.54 -46.66
CA GLU A 334 -24.23 5.16 -47.11
C GLU A 334 -23.10 4.80 -48.09
N ILE A 335 -22.44 3.69 -47.80
CA ILE A 335 -21.48 3.03 -48.70
C ILE A 335 -22.31 2.32 -49.76
N VAL A 336 -22.24 2.82 -50.99
CA VAL A 336 -22.83 2.20 -52.18
C VAL A 336 -22.01 0.97 -52.56
N SER A 337 -22.58 -0.20 -52.36
CA SER A 337 -22.16 -1.45 -53.00
C SER A 337 -22.60 -1.42 -54.47
N LYS A 338 -21.65 -1.42 -55.41
CA LYS A 338 -21.90 -1.76 -56.81
C LYS A 338 -21.46 -3.20 -57.04
N GLU A 339 -22.40 -4.07 -57.36
CA GLU A 339 -22.15 -5.34 -58.03
C GLU A 339 -21.92 -5.09 -59.53
N LYS A 340 -20.84 -5.65 -60.05
CA LYS A 340 -20.80 -6.41 -61.31
C LYS A 340 -19.66 -7.41 -61.25
#